data_AF-A0A7Z8VJ76-F1
#
_entry.id   AF-A0A7Z8VJ76-F1
#
_cell.length_a   1.000
_cell.length_b   1.000
_cell.length_c   1.000
_cell.angle_alpha   90.00
_cell.angle_beta   90.00
_cell.angle_gamma   90.00
#
_symmetry.space_group_name_H-M   'P 1'
#
loop_
_entity.id
_entity.type
_entity.pdbx_description
1 polymer ?
#
loop_
_entity_poly.entity_id
_entity_poly.type
_entity_poly.pdbx_seq_one_letter_code
_entity_poly.pdbx_strand_id
1 'polypeptide(L)'
;MKISAIPSAQCWLGQFLPADRKTAESLLDQLVYITTDDVVNTLGGHINNLIEGCNRVAIFPVRELIQVQEDETEGLEETQLQTESYFPLGDDDAIPVVQPNNIPLGSEAFVSNLITQLCRRNRDKVISPEGNRLDPTINNLRAERVDSLILVDDLIGSGNRTKEFIESIYQHPTIKSWLSGKHIEIHIVSYMASDKGEKLISKWCDQYRNSTLHVLKKCPMLNMSDLDLISLCQRYADEKERLPIGYGDNPVRVVFTH
;
A
#
# COMPACT_ATOMS: atom_id res chain seq x y z
N MET A 1 -7.08 -25.15 -9.95
CA MET A 1 -7.16 -26.14 -8.85
C MET A 1 -8.34 -25.76 -7.98
N LYS A 2 -9.20 -26.71 -7.58
CA LYS A 2 -10.29 -26.42 -6.63
C LYS A 2 -9.72 -26.49 -5.21
N ILE A 3 -9.74 -25.36 -4.52
CA ILE A 3 -9.26 -25.27 -3.12
C ILE A 3 -10.21 -26.03 -2.21
N SER A 4 -11.51 -25.99 -2.52
CA SER A 4 -12.54 -26.74 -1.82
C SER A 4 -12.23 -28.24 -1.75
N ALA A 5 -11.57 -28.82 -2.75
CA ALA A 5 -11.25 -30.25 -2.81
C ALA A 5 -10.04 -30.67 -1.95
N ILE A 6 -9.31 -29.71 -1.35
CA ILE A 6 -8.14 -30.02 -0.53
C ILE A 6 -8.60 -30.57 0.84
N PRO A 7 -7.97 -31.63 1.39
CA PRO A 7 -8.38 -32.21 2.66
C PRO A 7 -8.44 -31.23 3.83
N SER A 8 -7.50 -30.28 3.91
CA SER A 8 -7.49 -29.25 4.95
C SER A 8 -8.68 -28.27 4.83
N ALA A 9 -9.14 -28.00 3.61
CA ALA A 9 -10.30 -27.12 3.37
C ALA A 9 -11.62 -27.75 3.84
N GLN A 10 -11.72 -29.09 3.83
CA GLN A 10 -12.93 -29.80 4.27
C GLN A 10 -13.23 -29.57 5.75
N CYS A 11 -12.21 -29.48 6.61
CA CYS A 11 -12.40 -29.12 8.02
C CYS A 11 -12.96 -27.70 8.18
N TRP A 12 -12.50 -26.75 7.36
CA TRP A 12 -13.01 -25.38 7.35
C TRP A 12 -14.47 -25.33 6.85
N LEU A 13 -14.78 -26.03 5.76
CA LEU A 13 -16.15 -26.15 5.23
C LEU A 13 -17.12 -26.80 6.22
N GLY A 14 -16.62 -27.70 7.08
CA GLY A 14 -17.41 -28.33 8.14
C GLY A 14 -17.96 -27.36 9.19
N GLN A 15 -17.38 -26.16 9.32
CA GLN A 15 -17.82 -25.11 10.25
C GLN A 15 -19.10 -24.40 9.79
N PHE A 16 -19.46 -24.54 8.51
CA PHE A 16 -20.68 -23.95 7.94
C PHE A 16 -21.88 -24.89 8.10
N LEU A 17 -23.06 -24.28 8.25
CA LEU A 17 -24.33 -24.99 8.20
C LEU A 17 -24.47 -25.74 6.87
N PRO A 18 -25.12 -26.92 6.83
CA PRO A 18 -25.22 -27.72 5.61
C PRO A 18 -25.77 -26.97 4.38
N ALA A 19 -26.69 -26.02 4.60
CA ALA A 19 -27.27 -25.20 3.53
C ALA A 19 -26.27 -24.20 2.91
N ASP A 20 -25.28 -23.75 3.69
CA ASP A 20 -24.34 -22.70 3.31
C ASP A 20 -23.03 -23.25 2.71
N ARG A 21 -22.74 -24.55 2.91
CA ARG A 21 -21.49 -25.20 2.50
C ARG A 21 -21.19 -25.05 1.02
N LYS A 22 -22.21 -25.18 0.16
CA LYS A 22 -22.03 -25.05 -1.29
C LYS A 22 -21.59 -23.63 -1.69
N THR A 23 -22.12 -22.61 -1.02
CA THR A 23 -21.72 -21.21 -1.24
C THR A 23 -20.30 -20.97 -0.70
N ALA A 24 -19.96 -21.55 0.46
CA ALA A 24 -18.61 -21.49 1.02
C ALA A 24 -17.55 -22.20 0.14
N GLU A 25 -17.90 -23.34 -0.45
CA GLU A 25 -17.07 -24.03 -1.46
C GLU A 25 -16.82 -23.15 -2.69
N SER A 26 -17.88 -22.51 -3.20
CA SER A 26 -17.79 -21.57 -4.32
C SER A 26 -16.90 -20.37 -3.99
N LEU A 27 -17.03 -19.81 -2.79
CA LEU A 27 -16.18 -18.71 -2.32
C LEU A 27 -14.71 -19.13 -2.31
N LEU A 28 -14.38 -20.28 -1.71
CA LEU A 28 -13.00 -20.80 -1.68
C LEU A 28 -12.44 -20.98 -3.08
N ASP A 29 -13.18 -21.61 -3.98
CA ASP A 29 -12.71 -21.90 -5.34
C ASP A 29 -12.53 -20.64 -6.20
N GLN A 30 -13.08 -19.50 -5.76
CA GLN A 30 -12.89 -18.20 -6.41
C GLN A 30 -11.66 -17.43 -5.90
N LEU A 31 -11.09 -17.81 -4.75
CA LEU A 31 -9.92 -17.13 -4.20
C LEU A 31 -8.71 -17.27 -5.12
N VAL A 32 -7.97 -16.18 -5.27
CA VAL A 32 -6.74 -16.11 -6.06
C VAL A 32 -5.56 -16.06 -5.10
N TYR A 33 -4.76 -17.13 -5.12
CA TYR A 33 -3.55 -17.23 -4.30
C TYR A 33 -2.37 -16.66 -5.06
N ILE A 34 -1.66 -15.73 -4.43
CA ILE A 34 -0.45 -15.12 -4.97
C ILE A 34 0.72 -15.52 -4.08
N THR A 35 1.72 -16.16 -4.70
CA THR A 35 2.91 -16.59 -3.99
C THR A 35 3.84 -15.42 -3.72
N THR A 36 4.55 -15.50 -2.60
CA THR A 36 5.59 -14.53 -2.22
C THR A 36 6.63 -14.36 -3.35
N ASP A 37 7.05 -15.46 -3.98
CA ASP A 37 8.01 -15.43 -5.10
C ASP A 37 7.48 -14.67 -6.32
N ASP A 38 6.19 -14.81 -6.65
CA ASP A 38 5.58 -14.09 -7.77
C ASP A 38 5.54 -12.58 -7.50
N VAL A 39 5.24 -12.18 -6.25
CA VAL A 39 5.32 -10.76 -5.86
C VAL A 39 6.75 -10.26 -5.91
N VAL A 40 7.71 -10.97 -5.30
CA VAL A 40 9.13 -10.56 -5.29
C VAL A 40 9.67 -10.41 -6.72
N ASN A 41 9.41 -11.37 -7.60
CA ASN A 41 9.90 -11.33 -8.98
C ASN A 41 9.22 -10.23 -9.79
N THR A 42 7.90 -10.09 -9.70
CA THR A 42 7.14 -9.11 -10.49
C THR A 42 7.35 -7.69 -9.97
N LEU A 43 7.07 -7.46 -8.68
CA LEU A 43 7.18 -6.14 -8.05
C LEU A 43 8.64 -5.71 -7.92
N GLY A 44 9.50 -6.60 -7.44
CA GLY A 44 10.92 -6.31 -7.31
C GLY A 44 11.61 -6.09 -8.66
N GLY A 45 11.26 -6.87 -9.69
CA GLY A 45 11.77 -6.67 -11.05
C GLY A 45 11.36 -5.33 -11.64
N HIS A 46 10.09 -4.92 -11.49
CA HIS A 46 9.61 -3.63 -11.98
C HIS A 46 10.29 -2.45 -11.26
N ILE A 47 10.39 -2.51 -9.93
CA ILE A 47 11.08 -1.46 -9.15
C ILE A 47 12.56 -1.39 -9.57
N ASN A 48 13.23 -2.52 -9.77
CA ASN A 48 14.62 -2.53 -10.21
C ASN A 48 14.80 -1.84 -11.58
N ASN A 49 13.88 -2.07 -12.53
CA ASN A 49 13.91 -1.38 -13.82
C ASN A 49 13.71 0.13 -13.68
N LEU A 50 12.87 0.59 -12.75
CA LEU A 50 12.74 2.03 -12.44
C LEU A 50 14.05 2.60 -11.89
N ILE A 51 14.67 1.91 -10.92
CA ILE A 51 15.97 2.32 -10.36
C ILE A 51 17.04 2.44 -11.46
N GLU A 52 17.07 1.50 -12.41
CA GLU A 52 18.01 1.54 -13.54
C GLU A 52 17.80 2.76 -14.44
N GLY A 53 16.55 3.20 -14.64
CA GLY A 53 16.19 4.37 -15.44
C GLY A 53 16.43 5.72 -14.78
N CYS A 54 16.53 5.78 -13.45
CA CYS A 54 16.73 7.00 -12.67
C CYS A 54 18.22 7.25 -12.34
N ASN A 55 18.59 8.48 -11.99
CA ASN A 55 19.95 8.76 -11.51
C ASN A 55 20.10 8.41 -10.03
N ARG A 56 19.20 8.91 -9.18
CA ARG A 56 19.25 8.71 -7.74
C ARG A 56 17.84 8.66 -7.18
N VAL A 57 17.54 7.61 -6.40
CA VAL A 57 16.19 7.36 -5.92
C VAL A 57 16.12 7.19 -4.40
N ALA A 58 14.93 7.44 -3.85
CA ALA A 58 14.54 6.98 -2.52
C ALA A 58 13.28 6.12 -2.64
N ILE A 59 13.20 5.05 -1.85
CA ILE A 59 12.13 4.05 -1.93
C ILE A 59 11.46 3.94 -0.57
N PHE A 60 10.13 4.03 -0.53
CA PHE A 60 9.35 4.03 0.70
C PHE A 60 8.20 3.03 0.63
N PRO A 61 8.01 2.19 1.66
CA PRO A 61 6.78 1.41 1.78
C PRO A 61 5.63 2.35 2.11
N VAL A 62 4.51 2.21 1.40
CA VAL A 62 3.25 2.86 1.79
C VAL A 62 2.81 2.25 3.12
N ARG A 63 2.48 3.11 4.09
CA ARG A 63 1.99 2.69 5.40
C ARG A 63 0.80 3.51 5.86
N GLU A 64 0.10 3.01 6.86
CA GLU A 64 -0.89 3.81 7.60
C GLU A 64 -0.21 4.95 8.38
N LEU A 65 -0.81 6.13 8.33
CA LEU A 65 -0.33 7.33 8.99
C LEU A 65 -1.07 7.53 10.31
N ILE A 66 -0.36 8.01 11.34
CA ILE A 66 -0.99 8.33 12.61
C ILE A 66 -1.78 9.63 12.45
N GLN A 67 -3.05 9.63 12.88
CA GLN A 67 -3.84 10.84 12.97
C GLN A 67 -3.37 11.65 14.19
N VAL A 68 -2.97 12.89 13.96
CA VAL A 68 -2.57 13.81 15.03
C VAL A 68 -3.80 14.62 15.42
N GLN A 69 -4.15 14.60 16.70
CA GLN A 69 -5.06 15.59 17.27
C GLN A 69 -4.24 16.84 17.57
N GLU A 70 -4.54 17.96 16.93
CA GLU A 70 -4.07 19.25 17.42
C GLU A 70 -4.84 19.58 18.71
N ASP A 71 -4.10 19.94 19.76
CA ASP A 71 -4.69 20.41 21.01
C ASP A 71 -5.63 21.59 20.73
N GLU A 72 -6.84 21.48 21.28
CA GLU A 72 -7.93 22.43 21.13
C GLU A 72 -7.45 23.86 21.45
N THR A 73 -7.32 24.70 20.42
CA THR A 73 -7.42 26.14 20.67
C THR A 73 -8.90 26.42 20.88
N GLU A 74 -9.26 26.78 22.12
CA GLU A 74 -10.64 27.03 22.56
C GLU A 74 -11.45 27.88 21.55
N GLY A 75 -12.35 27.24 20.79
CA GLY A 75 -13.30 27.96 19.96
C GLY A 75 -13.82 27.21 18.73
N LEU A 76 -14.87 26.39 18.94
CA LEU A 76 -15.98 26.16 17.99
C LEU A 76 -15.62 25.97 16.49
N GLU A 77 -14.74 25.06 16.12
CA GLU A 77 -14.72 24.49 14.76
C GLU A 77 -14.47 22.97 14.84
N GLU A 78 -15.12 22.22 13.96
CA GLU A 78 -15.03 20.75 13.87
C GLU A 78 -13.57 20.30 13.90
N THR A 79 -13.22 19.39 14.82
CA THR A 79 -11.87 18.82 14.96
C THR A 79 -11.46 18.13 13.65
N GLN A 80 -10.74 18.86 12.80
CA GLN A 80 -10.12 18.30 11.61
C GLN A 80 -8.91 17.48 12.08
N LEU A 81 -9.06 16.16 12.09
CA LEU A 81 -7.96 15.22 12.31
C LEU A 81 -6.90 15.48 11.22
N GLN A 82 -5.81 16.17 11.57
CA GLN A 82 -4.71 16.37 10.64
C GLN A 82 -3.91 15.06 10.53
N THR A 83 -3.67 14.66 9.31
CA THR A 83 -2.80 13.52 9.01
C THR A 83 -1.35 13.97 9.19
N GLU A 84 -0.53 13.18 9.90
CA GLU A 84 0.90 13.51 10.06
C GLU A 84 1.58 13.71 8.70
N SER A 85 2.54 14.64 8.63
CA SER A 85 3.44 14.75 7.47
C SER A 85 4.53 13.67 7.58
N TYR A 86 4.80 12.94 6.47
CA TYR A 86 5.81 11.88 6.48
C TYR A 86 7.22 12.42 6.72
N PHE A 87 7.51 13.58 6.12
CA PHE A 87 8.69 14.37 6.41
C PHE A 87 8.30 15.49 7.39
N PRO A 88 8.92 15.58 8.59
CA PRO A 88 8.60 16.64 9.55
C PRO A 88 8.81 18.04 8.98
N LEU A 89 7.76 18.89 9.01
CA LEU A 89 7.74 20.19 8.32
C LEU A 89 8.71 21.26 8.88
N GLY A 90 9.29 21.02 10.06
CA GLY A 90 10.18 21.95 10.76
C GLY A 90 11.61 21.45 10.93
N ASP A 91 11.93 20.24 10.45
CA ASP A 91 13.24 19.62 10.62
C ASP A 91 13.60 18.76 9.40
N ASP A 92 14.37 19.36 8.48
CA ASP A 92 14.85 18.71 7.25
C ASP A 92 15.88 17.59 7.52
N ASP A 93 16.41 17.48 8.75
CA ASP A 93 17.34 16.43 9.19
C ASP A 93 16.65 15.31 9.97
N ALA A 94 15.36 15.45 10.28
CA ALA A 94 14.61 14.40 10.95
C ALA A 94 14.48 13.16 10.05
N ILE A 95 14.80 12.00 10.62
CA ILE A 95 14.63 10.72 9.95
C ILE A 95 13.12 10.41 9.87
N PRO A 96 12.56 10.22 8.66
CA PRO A 96 11.14 9.91 8.53
C PRO A 96 10.83 8.56 9.18
N VAL A 97 9.69 8.48 9.87
CA VAL A 97 9.25 7.24 10.49
C VAL A 97 8.80 6.27 9.40
N VAL A 98 9.64 5.30 9.10
CA VAL A 98 9.33 4.23 8.12
C VAL A 98 8.19 3.35 8.64
N GLN A 99 8.12 3.10 9.95
CA GLN A 99 7.09 2.27 10.57
C GLN A 99 6.84 2.64 12.04
N PRO A 100 5.60 2.91 12.45
CA PRO A 100 5.26 3.13 13.86
C PRO A 100 5.17 1.80 14.63
N ASN A 101 5.72 1.77 15.85
CA ASN A 101 5.85 0.55 16.68
C ASN A 101 4.52 -0.09 17.14
N ASN A 102 3.39 0.63 17.02
CA ASN A 102 2.11 0.24 17.62
C ASN A 102 1.09 -0.30 16.61
N ILE A 103 1.45 -0.43 15.33
CA ILE A 103 0.54 -0.91 14.28
C ILE A 103 0.90 -2.36 13.91
N PRO A 104 -0.05 -3.32 13.93
CA PRO A 104 0.20 -4.70 13.56
C PRO A 104 0.81 -4.82 12.16
N LEU A 105 1.87 -5.62 12.05
CA LEU A 105 2.59 -5.87 10.81
C LEU A 105 1.75 -6.75 9.88
N GLY A 106 1.12 -6.14 8.87
CA GLY A 106 0.52 -6.84 7.74
C GLY A 106 1.50 -6.99 6.58
N SER A 107 0.99 -6.81 5.35
CA SER A 107 1.80 -6.85 4.13
C SER A 107 2.92 -5.81 4.06
N GLU A 108 2.83 -4.73 4.86
CA GLU A 108 3.84 -3.67 4.96
C GLU A 108 5.21 -4.20 5.39
N ALA A 109 5.26 -5.21 6.27
CA ALA A 109 6.53 -5.83 6.68
C ALA A 109 7.19 -6.59 5.52
N PHE A 110 6.38 -7.29 4.73
CA PHE A 110 6.87 -7.98 3.53
C PHE A 110 7.40 -6.98 2.50
N VAL A 111 6.65 -5.91 2.21
CA VAL A 111 7.08 -4.85 1.28
C VAL A 111 8.36 -4.18 1.78
N SER A 112 8.46 -3.87 3.07
CA SER A 112 9.67 -3.28 3.68
C SER A 112 10.90 -4.17 3.53
N ASN A 113 10.73 -5.49 3.70
CA ASN A 113 11.81 -6.45 3.47
C ASN A 113 12.22 -6.52 1.99
N LEU A 114 11.26 -6.48 1.06
CA LEU A 114 11.56 -6.41 -0.38
C LEU A 114 12.36 -5.14 -0.72
N ILE A 115 11.94 -3.97 -0.22
CA ILE A 115 12.65 -2.71 -0.40
C ILE A 115 14.07 -2.81 0.16
N THR A 116 14.23 -3.34 1.37
CA THR A 116 15.54 -3.54 2.01
C THR A 116 16.49 -4.36 1.11
N GLN A 117 15.99 -5.42 0.47
CA GLN A 117 16.78 -6.22 -0.46
C GLN A 117 17.15 -5.44 -1.73
N LEU A 118 16.24 -4.64 -2.27
CA LEU A 118 16.48 -3.80 -3.44
C LEU A 118 17.51 -2.70 -3.15
N CYS A 119 17.43 -2.02 -2.00
CA CYS A 119 18.39 -1.01 -1.58
C CYS A 119 19.80 -1.61 -1.48
N ARG A 120 19.94 -2.80 -0.87
CA ARG A 120 21.22 -3.49 -0.73
C ARG A 120 21.85 -3.90 -2.07
N ARG A 121 21.03 -4.14 -3.10
CA ARG A 121 21.48 -4.50 -4.45
C ARG A 121 21.87 -3.27 -5.27
N ASN A 122 21.23 -2.14 -5.03
CA ASN A 122 21.38 -0.89 -5.79
C ASN A 122 22.01 0.25 -4.96
N ARG A 123 23.07 -0.06 -4.21
CA ARG A 123 23.68 0.86 -3.20
C ARG A 123 24.22 2.15 -3.79
N ASP A 124 24.57 2.13 -5.06
CA ASP A 124 25.10 3.24 -5.83
C ASP A 124 24.01 4.18 -6.36
N LYS A 125 22.73 3.81 -6.25
CA LYS A 125 21.60 4.62 -6.74
C LYS A 125 20.55 4.93 -5.69
N VAL A 126 20.40 4.08 -4.67
CA VAL A 126 19.33 4.21 -3.68
C VAL A 126 19.83 4.88 -2.40
N ILE A 127 19.14 5.94 -1.97
CA ILE A 127 19.30 6.57 -0.66
C ILE A 127 18.53 5.75 0.37
N SER A 128 19.26 4.99 1.18
CA SER A 128 18.72 4.32 2.36
C SER A 128 19.85 3.88 3.30
N PRO A 129 19.54 3.61 4.58
CA PRO A 129 20.52 3.09 5.53
C PRO A 129 21.20 1.80 5.05
N GLU A 130 20.47 0.95 4.33
CA GLU A 130 20.95 -0.32 3.80
C GLU A 130 21.58 -0.22 2.40
N GLY A 131 21.29 0.86 1.67
CA GLY A 131 21.86 1.18 0.37
C GLY A 131 23.21 1.88 0.52
N ASN A 132 23.19 3.20 0.44
CA ASN A 132 24.37 4.06 0.54
C ASN A 132 24.75 4.48 1.97
N ARG A 133 24.05 3.98 2.99
CA ARG A 133 24.26 4.30 4.42
C ARG A 133 23.89 5.75 4.80
N LEU A 134 22.96 6.35 4.06
CA LEU A 134 22.36 7.64 4.42
C LEU A 134 20.89 7.44 4.76
N ASP A 135 20.44 8.09 5.83
CA ASP A 135 19.02 8.20 6.13
C ASP A 135 18.33 9.09 5.08
N PRO A 136 17.12 8.76 4.62
CA PRO A 136 16.43 9.52 3.58
C PRO A 136 15.77 10.79 4.13
N THR A 137 16.53 11.63 4.83
CA THR A 137 16.09 12.96 5.30
C THR A 137 16.00 13.94 4.14
N ILE A 138 15.22 15.03 4.27
CA ILE A 138 15.10 16.03 3.19
C ILE A 138 16.46 16.61 2.79
N ASN A 139 17.33 16.88 3.77
CA ASN A 139 18.70 17.36 3.51
C ASN A 139 19.53 16.33 2.73
N ASN A 140 19.46 15.05 3.08
CA ASN A 140 20.19 14.00 2.35
C ASN A 140 19.64 13.79 0.94
N LEU A 141 18.31 13.79 0.76
CA LEU A 141 17.69 13.72 -0.57
C LEU A 141 18.16 14.89 -1.46
N ARG A 142 18.27 16.09 -0.89
CA ARG A 142 18.77 17.30 -1.58
C ARG A 142 20.25 17.18 -1.94
N ALA A 143 21.09 16.81 -0.97
CA ALA A 143 22.54 16.71 -1.13
C ALA A 143 22.91 15.67 -2.20
N GLU A 144 22.19 14.55 -2.21
CA GLU A 144 22.40 13.45 -3.14
C GLU A 144 21.70 13.63 -4.49
N ARG A 145 20.98 14.73 -4.67
CA ARG A 145 20.23 15.08 -5.89
C ARG A 145 19.31 13.94 -6.33
N VAL A 146 18.51 13.44 -5.38
CA VAL A 146 17.45 12.47 -5.68
C VAL A 146 16.52 13.07 -6.73
N ASP A 147 16.29 12.31 -7.81
CA ASP A 147 15.42 12.71 -8.91
C ASP A 147 14.12 11.90 -8.94
N SER A 148 13.99 10.85 -8.13
CA SER A 148 12.79 10.02 -8.11
C SER A 148 12.47 9.46 -6.73
N LEU A 149 11.20 9.54 -6.33
CA LEU A 149 10.67 8.88 -5.14
C LEU A 149 9.80 7.70 -5.59
N ILE A 150 10.08 6.49 -5.07
CA ILE A 150 9.32 5.28 -5.39
C ILE A 150 8.53 4.86 -4.16
N LEU A 151 7.20 4.90 -4.25
CA LEU A 151 6.27 4.54 -3.18
C LEU A 151 5.68 3.17 -3.49
N VAL A 152 5.81 2.20 -2.59
CA VAL A 152 5.52 0.80 -2.88
C VAL A 152 4.42 0.26 -1.99
N ASP A 153 3.41 -0.36 -2.59
CA ASP A 153 2.33 -1.07 -1.90
C ASP A 153 2.10 -2.44 -2.56
N ASP A 154 1.65 -3.46 -1.82
CA ASP A 154 1.32 -4.76 -2.43
C ASP A 154 -0.06 -4.75 -3.08
N LEU A 155 -1.03 -4.08 -2.45
CA LEU A 155 -2.40 -3.99 -2.95
C LEU A 155 -3.04 -2.63 -2.68
N ILE A 156 -3.42 -1.93 -3.75
CA ILE A 156 -4.26 -0.73 -3.69
C ILE A 156 -5.74 -1.17 -3.76
N GLY A 157 -6.37 -1.32 -2.59
CA GLY A 157 -7.81 -1.57 -2.45
C GLY A 157 -8.65 -0.33 -2.79
N SER A 158 -9.16 0.37 -1.78
CA SER A 158 -9.89 1.64 -1.96
C SER A 158 -8.99 2.79 -2.46
N GLY A 159 -7.69 2.71 -2.17
CA GLY A 159 -6.68 3.73 -2.47
C GLY A 159 -6.55 4.83 -1.42
N ASN A 160 -7.36 4.84 -0.35
CA ASN A 160 -7.31 5.90 0.67
C ASN A 160 -5.93 5.96 1.36
N ARG A 161 -5.45 4.83 1.89
CA ARG A 161 -4.12 4.74 2.54
C ARG A 161 -3.00 5.26 1.63
N THR A 162 -2.97 4.77 0.39
CA THR A 162 -1.98 5.19 -0.60
C THR A 162 -2.08 6.69 -0.88
N LYS A 163 -3.28 7.23 -1.06
CA LYS A 163 -3.50 8.65 -1.29
C LYS A 163 -3.03 9.50 -0.11
N GLU A 164 -3.46 9.16 1.11
CA GLU A 164 -3.08 9.86 2.34
C GLU A 164 -1.55 9.84 2.53
N PHE A 165 -0.89 8.72 2.25
CA PHE A 165 0.56 8.59 2.30
C PHE A 165 1.29 9.46 1.26
N ILE A 166 0.81 9.49 0.02
CA ILE A 166 1.41 10.37 -0.99
C ILE A 166 1.19 11.84 -0.62
N GLU A 167 0.00 12.18 -0.10
CA GLU A 167 -0.33 13.54 0.32
C GLU A 167 0.54 13.99 1.50
N SER A 168 0.85 13.12 2.47
CA SER A 168 1.74 13.47 3.59
C SER A 168 3.19 13.69 3.16
N ILE A 169 3.67 13.00 2.12
CA ILE A 169 4.96 13.29 1.49
C ILE A 169 4.91 14.64 0.76
N TYR A 170 3.85 14.87 -0.01
CA TYR A 170 3.68 16.06 -0.83
C TYR A 170 3.47 17.35 -0.01
N GLN A 171 2.96 17.25 1.22
CA GLN A 171 2.78 18.40 2.11
C GLN A 171 4.10 19.11 2.45
N HIS A 172 5.23 18.41 2.40
CA HIS A 172 6.54 19.01 2.66
C HIS A 172 6.89 20.07 1.60
N PRO A 173 7.15 21.35 1.97
CA PRO A 173 7.36 22.44 1.01
C PRO A 173 8.48 22.17 0.00
N THR A 174 9.56 21.54 0.45
CA THR A 174 10.68 21.15 -0.41
C THR A 174 10.26 20.14 -1.48
N ILE A 175 9.54 19.08 -1.10
CA ILE A 175 9.08 18.03 -2.03
C ILE A 175 8.08 18.63 -3.02
N LYS A 176 7.14 19.43 -2.54
CA LYS A 176 6.18 20.18 -3.37
C LYS A 176 6.87 21.06 -4.40
N SER A 177 7.89 21.81 -3.98
CA SER A 177 8.69 22.65 -4.86
C SER A 177 9.44 21.82 -5.91
N TRP A 178 10.05 20.71 -5.52
CA TRP A 178 10.76 19.83 -6.45
C TRP A 178 9.85 19.19 -7.48
N LEU A 179 8.68 18.70 -7.07
CA LEU A 179 7.72 18.05 -7.96
C LEU A 179 7.17 19.07 -8.98
N SER A 180 6.73 20.24 -8.50
CA SER A 180 6.21 21.31 -9.38
C SER A 180 7.28 21.89 -10.31
N GLY A 181 8.53 21.98 -9.84
CA GLY A 181 9.70 22.38 -10.62
C GLY A 181 10.25 21.30 -11.56
N LYS A 182 9.66 20.09 -11.56
CA LYS A 182 10.10 18.92 -12.34
C LYS A 182 11.54 18.47 -12.01
N HIS A 183 11.97 18.70 -10.78
CA HIS A 183 13.25 18.22 -10.27
C HIS A 183 13.18 16.79 -9.76
N ILE A 184 11.98 16.34 -9.38
CA ILE A 184 11.72 14.94 -9.01
C ILE A 184 10.52 14.38 -9.78
N GLU A 185 10.48 13.06 -9.86
CA GLU A 185 9.30 12.27 -10.20
C GLU A 185 8.82 11.45 -9.00
N ILE A 186 7.51 11.20 -8.90
CA ILE A 186 6.93 10.28 -7.91
C ILE A 186 6.38 9.07 -8.65
N HIS A 187 6.92 7.90 -8.39
CA HIS A 187 6.42 6.63 -8.89
C HIS A 187 5.66 5.90 -7.79
N ILE A 188 4.36 5.72 -7.97
CA ILE A 188 3.55 4.88 -7.10
C ILE A 188 3.47 3.51 -7.74
N VAL A 189 4.03 2.50 -7.09
CA VAL A 189 4.12 1.14 -7.62
C VAL A 189 3.31 0.22 -6.75
N SER A 190 2.36 -0.49 -7.35
CA SER A 190 1.67 -1.56 -6.67
C SER A 190 1.56 -2.84 -7.47
N TYR A 191 1.72 -3.96 -6.78
CA TYR A 191 1.57 -5.26 -7.41
C TYR A 191 0.15 -5.46 -7.93
N MET A 192 -0.87 -5.04 -7.19
CA MET A 192 -2.27 -5.06 -7.63
C MET A 192 -3.03 -3.79 -7.26
N ALA A 193 -4.01 -3.41 -8.07
CA ALA A 193 -4.99 -2.39 -7.71
C ALA A 193 -6.41 -2.80 -8.12
N SER A 194 -7.40 -2.39 -7.32
CA SER A 194 -8.80 -2.41 -7.76
C SER A 194 -9.09 -1.23 -8.68
N ASP A 195 -10.13 -1.33 -9.51
CA ASP A 195 -10.54 -0.23 -10.39
C ASP A 195 -10.82 1.07 -9.62
N LYS A 196 -11.37 0.97 -8.40
CA LYS A 196 -11.68 2.12 -7.54
C LYS A 196 -10.39 2.80 -7.07
N GLY A 197 -9.45 2.01 -6.54
CA GLY A 197 -8.16 2.49 -6.06
C GLY A 197 -7.30 3.05 -7.20
N GLU A 198 -7.21 2.35 -8.32
CA GLU A 198 -6.47 2.79 -9.51
C GLU A 198 -6.98 4.13 -10.01
N LYS A 199 -8.31 4.31 -10.13
CA LYS A 199 -8.92 5.59 -10.54
C LYS A 199 -8.60 6.71 -9.56
N LEU A 200 -8.65 6.44 -8.25
CA LEU A 200 -8.37 7.44 -7.22
C LEU A 200 -6.92 7.95 -7.33
N ILE A 201 -5.95 7.03 -7.44
CA ILE A 201 -4.54 7.38 -7.50
C ILE A 201 -4.15 7.95 -8.86
N SER A 202 -4.74 7.45 -9.96
CA SER A 202 -4.53 8.02 -11.30
C SER A 202 -5.00 9.48 -11.34
N LYS A 203 -6.17 9.79 -10.76
CA LYS A 203 -6.67 11.16 -10.65
C LYS A 203 -5.71 12.06 -9.86
N TRP A 204 -5.10 11.53 -8.80
CA TRP A 204 -4.07 12.26 -8.05
C TRP A 204 -2.84 12.53 -8.93
N CYS A 205 -2.39 11.54 -9.71
CA CYS A 205 -1.27 11.71 -10.65
C CYS A 205 -1.57 12.73 -11.76
N ASP A 206 -2.80 12.75 -12.28
CA ASP A 206 -3.24 13.74 -13.28
C ASP A 206 -3.20 15.18 -12.73
N GLN A 207 -3.52 15.35 -11.44
CA GLN A 207 -3.46 16.63 -10.75
C GLN A 207 -2.02 17.11 -10.53
N TYR A 208 -1.11 16.19 -10.16
CA TYR A 208 0.28 16.50 -9.86
C TYR A 208 1.21 15.92 -10.93
N ARG A 209 1.38 16.70 -12.02
CA ARG A 209 2.29 16.41 -13.13
C ARG A 209 3.68 16.00 -12.59
N ASN A 210 4.31 15.00 -13.22
CA ASN A 210 5.50 14.27 -12.75
C ASN A 210 5.23 13.19 -11.68
N SER A 211 3.99 12.71 -11.60
CA SER A 211 3.66 11.52 -10.81
C SER A 211 3.10 10.43 -11.72
N THR A 212 3.45 9.18 -11.47
CA THR A 212 3.02 8.04 -12.30
C THR A 212 2.62 6.86 -11.41
N LEU A 213 1.44 6.29 -11.69
CA LEU A 213 0.98 5.05 -11.10
C LEU A 213 1.38 3.85 -11.97
N HIS A 214 1.97 2.83 -11.35
CA HIS A 214 2.35 1.56 -11.95
C HIS A 214 1.58 0.42 -11.27
N VAL A 215 0.56 -0.12 -11.94
CA VAL A 215 -0.19 -1.29 -11.48
C VAL A 215 0.24 -2.51 -12.29
N LEU A 216 0.80 -3.51 -11.63
CA LEU A 216 1.42 -4.65 -12.32
C LEU A 216 0.42 -5.75 -12.68
N LYS A 217 -0.60 -5.96 -11.85
CA LYS A 217 -1.68 -6.92 -12.09
C LYS A 217 -3.04 -6.33 -11.69
N LYS A 218 -4.10 -6.78 -12.36
CA LYS A 218 -5.47 -6.44 -11.96
C LYS A 218 -5.84 -7.16 -10.67
N CYS A 219 -6.49 -6.45 -9.74
CA CYS A 219 -7.01 -7.08 -8.54
C CYS A 219 -8.30 -7.87 -8.86
N PRO A 220 -8.35 -9.18 -8.58
CA PRO A 220 -9.57 -9.96 -8.69
C PRO A 220 -10.53 -9.56 -7.56
N MET A 221 -11.72 -9.13 -7.95
CA MET A 221 -12.79 -8.68 -7.05
C MET A 221 -13.79 -9.81 -6.77
N LEU A 222 -14.42 -9.81 -5.60
CA LEU A 222 -15.64 -10.58 -5.38
C LEU A 222 -16.80 -9.97 -6.16
N ASN A 223 -17.70 -10.82 -6.65
CA ASN A 223 -18.88 -10.37 -7.37
C ASN A 223 -19.95 -9.88 -6.39
N MET A 224 -20.14 -8.56 -6.30
CA MET A 224 -21.14 -7.95 -5.42
C MET A 224 -22.60 -8.22 -5.83
N SER A 225 -22.84 -8.80 -7.01
CA SER A 225 -24.19 -9.25 -7.39
C SER A 225 -24.55 -10.63 -6.85
N ASP A 226 -23.60 -11.36 -6.27
CA ASP A 226 -23.83 -12.66 -5.64
C ASP A 226 -24.30 -12.47 -4.18
N LEU A 227 -25.61 -12.27 -4.02
CA LEU A 227 -26.22 -11.99 -2.72
C LEU A 227 -26.07 -13.14 -1.72
N ASP A 228 -25.98 -14.39 -2.21
CA ASP A 228 -25.77 -15.56 -1.36
C ASP A 228 -24.37 -15.54 -0.76
N LEU A 229 -23.36 -15.18 -1.55
CA LEU A 229 -21.98 -15.01 -1.08
C LEU A 229 -21.85 -13.85 -0.10
N ILE A 230 -22.47 -12.71 -0.39
CA ILE A 230 -22.49 -11.57 0.56
C ILE A 230 -23.13 -11.98 1.88
N SER A 231 -24.30 -12.62 1.82
CA SER A 231 -25.03 -13.09 3.01
C SER A 231 -24.22 -14.11 3.80
N LEU A 232 -23.46 -14.97 3.11
CA LEU A 232 -22.53 -15.90 3.74
C LEU A 232 -21.46 -15.15 4.54
N CYS A 233 -20.77 -14.19 3.91
CA CYS A 233 -19.72 -13.41 4.58
C CYS A 233 -20.27 -12.66 5.80
N GLN A 234 -21.46 -12.07 5.70
CA GLN A 234 -22.10 -11.37 6.83
C GLN A 234 -22.49 -12.30 7.97
N ARG A 235 -23.03 -13.48 7.65
CA ARG A 235 -23.54 -14.42 8.66
C ARG A 235 -22.43 -15.07 9.47
N TYR A 236 -21.29 -15.33 8.83
CA TYR A 236 -20.17 -16.05 9.43
C TYR A 236 -18.99 -15.14 9.83
N ALA A 237 -19.13 -13.83 9.67
CA ALA A 237 -18.16 -12.88 10.23
C ALA A 237 -18.20 -12.88 11.76
N ASP A 238 -17.07 -12.56 12.38
CA ASP A 238 -17.01 -12.32 13.82
C ASP A 238 -17.92 -11.14 14.20
N GLU A 239 -18.58 -11.20 15.36
CA GLU A 239 -19.49 -10.13 15.81
C GLU A 239 -18.80 -8.77 15.96
N LYS A 240 -17.47 -8.76 16.14
CA LYS A 240 -16.66 -7.53 16.21
C LYS A 240 -16.23 -7.01 14.84
N GLU A 241 -16.36 -7.81 13.78
CA GLU A 241 -16.00 -7.40 12.43
C GLU A 241 -17.02 -6.39 11.91
N ARG A 242 -16.55 -5.17 11.66
CA ARG A 242 -17.41 -4.07 11.18
C ARG A 242 -17.58 -4.09 9.67
N LEU A 243 -16.67 -4.76 8.96
CA LEU A 243 -16.57 -4.75 7.50
C LEU A 243 -16.49 -6.18 6.97
N PRO A 244 -17.56 -6.99 7.12
CA PRO A 244 -17.55 -8.41 6.74
C PRO A 244 -17.36 -8.66 5.23
N ILE A 245 -17.56 -7.63 4.41
CA ILE A 245 -17.35 -7.66 2.94
C ILE A 245 -16.10 -6.86 2.54
N GLY A 246 -15.24 -6.53 3.49
CA GLY A 246 -14.07 -5.69 3.27
C GLY A 246 -14.36 -4.19 3.27
N TYR A 247 -13.28 -3.42 3.24
CA TYR A 247 -13.32 -1.97 3.40
C TYR A 247 -13.87 -1.25 2.16
N GLY A 248 -14.79 -0.31 2.38
CA GLY A 248 -15.31 0.61 1.36
C GLY A 248 -16.08 -0.08 0.23
N ASP A 249 -16.79 -1.16 0.54
CA ASP A 249 -17.59 -2.00 -0.38
C ASP A 249 -16.82 -2.50 -1.60
N ASN A 250 -15.53 -2.79 -1.40
CA ASN A 250 -14.61 -3.17 -2.46
C ASN A 250 -13.89 -4.49 -2.12
N PRO A 251 -14.63 -5.61 -1.99
CA PRO A 251 -14.06 -6.89 -1.60
C PRO A 251 -13.11 -7.45 -2.65
N VAL A 252 -11.87 -7.66 -2.24
CA VAL A 252 -10.87 -8.39 -3.02
C VAL A 252 -10.95 -9.88 -2.68
N ARG A 253 -10.66 -10.75 -3.65
CA ARG A 253 -10.58 -12.21 -3.43
C ARG A 253 -9.16 -12.75 -3.52
N VAL A 254 -8.18 -11.92 -3.17
CA VAL A 254 -6.75 -12.26 -3.20
C VAL A 254 -6.33 -12.77 -1.83
N VAL A 255 -5.51 -13.81 -1.82
CA VAL A 255 -4.77 -14.26 -0.64
C VAL A 255 -3.29 -14.27 -0.97
N PHE A 256 -2.50 -13.48 -0.25
CA PHE A 256 -1.05 -13.54 -0.33
C PHE A 256 -0.50 -14.60 0.64
N THR A 257 0.56 -15.29 0.24
CA THR A 257 1.14 -16.39 1.04
C THR A 257 2.27 -15.94 1.99
N HIS A 258 2.48 -14.63 2.16
CA HIS A 258 3.58 -14.12 2.98
C HIS A 258 3.31 -14.20 4.48
#